data_AF-A0A074LK33-F1
#
_entry.id   AF-A0A074LK33-F1
#
_cell.length_a   1.000
_cell.length_b   1.000
_cell.length_c   1.000
_cell.angle_alpha   90.00
_cell.angle_beta   90.00
_cell.angle_gamma   90.00
#
_symmetry.space_group_name_H-M   'P 1'
#
loop_
_entity.id
_entity.type
_entity.pdbx_description
1 polymer ?
#
loop_
_entity_poly.entity_id
_entity_poly.type
_entity_poly.pdbx_seq_one_letter_code
_entity_poly.pdbx_strand_id
1 'polypeptide(L)'
;MDELELYEPVSGLDDLIGILESLFAETPVWVRLEMQEERGEVVHDHLLAQFASTFDLCDLVQSEAGEDVALEFLFRETEEEAGGEPQSVTLPINPQDIEVDLSPEEVTLTSGVFALTLQRLSASGSAGR
;
A
#
# COMPACT_ATOMS: atom_id res chain seq x y z
N MET A 1 -0.81 -15.83 26.12
CA MET A 1 -2.25 -15.86 26.42
C MET A 1 -2.65 -14.43 26.59
N ASP A 2 -3.27 -13.74 25.65
CA ASP A 2 -3.83 -14.03 24.33
C ASP A 2 -4.06 -12.64 23.73
N GLU A 3 -3.51 -12.34 22.55
CA GLU A 3 -3.91 -11.19 21.71
C GLU A 3 -3.25 -11.36 20.33
N LEU A 4 -3.45 -12.54 19.74
CA LEU A 4 -3.50 -12.62 18.28
C LEU A 4 -4.93 -12.19 17.95
N GLU A 5 -5.14 -10.88 17.82
CA GLU A 5 -6.29 -10.36 17.08
C GLU A 5 -6.18 -10.95 15.68
N LEU A 6 -6.85 -12.09 15.51
CA LEU A 6 -7.16 -12.70 14.23
C LEU A 6 -7.89 -11.61 13.46
N TYR A 7 -7.18 -10.90 12.58
CA TYR A 7 -7.80 -10.15 11.52
C TYR A 7 -8.81 -11.10 10.87
N GLU A 8 -10.08 -10.72 10.92
CA GLU A 8 -11.14 -11.45 10.22
C GLU A 8 -10.71 -11.61 8.74
N PRO A 9 -11.05 -12.73 8.08
CA PRO A 9 -10.77 -12.86 6.65
C PRO A 9 -11.33 -11.62 5.96
N VAL A 10 -10.46 -10.85 5.31
CA VAL A 10 -10.82 -9.66 4.53
C VAL A 10 -11.96 -10.08 3.60
N SER A 11 -13.19 -9.62 3.88
CA SER A 11 -14.39 -10.13 3.21
C SER A 11 -14.61 -9.42 1.87
N GLY A 12 -13.87 -8.35 1.61
CA GLY A 12 -13.83 -7.60 0.37
C GLY A 12 -12.82 -6.45 0.44
N LEU A 13 -12.72 -5.68 -0.65
CA LEU A 13 -11.77 -4.57 -0.78
C LEU A 13 -12.10 -3.40 0.16
N ASP A 14 -13.37 -3.17 0.47
CA ASP A 14 -13.80 -2.15 1.44
C ASP A 14 -13.23 -2.43 2.85
N ASP A 15 -13.25 -3.70 3.28
CA ASP A 15 -12.68 -4.10 4.58
C ASP A 15 -11.17 -3.89 4.60
N LEU A 16 -10.49 -4.22 3.49
CA LEU A 16 -9.06 -3.99 3.33
C LEU A 16 -8.73 -2.50 3.47
N ILE A 17 -9.50 -1.62 2.83
CA ILE A 17 -9.34 -0.16 2.95
C ILE A 17 -9.47 0.26 4.41
N GLY A 18 -10.52 -0.19 5.10
CA GLY A 18 -10.71 0.12 6.52
C GLY A 18 -9.54 -0.35 7.41
N ILE A 19 -8.98 -1.51 7.12
CA ILE A 19 -7.80 -2.04 7.83
C ILE A 19 -6.56 -1.17 7.54
N LEU A 20 -6.31 -0.84 6.28
CA LEU A 20 -5.18 -0.01 5.86
C LEU A 20 -5.21 1.37 6.51
N GLU A 21 -6.37 2.03 6.49
CA GLU A 21 -6.56 3.31 7.15
C GLU A 21 -6.38 3.19 8.67
N SER A 22 -6.90 2.13 9.29
CA SER A 22 -6.70 1.89 10.73
C SER A 22 -5.24 1.67 11.09
N LEU A 23 -4.46 1.05 10.21
CA LEU A 23 -3.05 0.75 10.44
C LEU A 23 -2.12 1.91 10.08
N PHE A 24 -2.42 2.70 9.04
CA PHE A 24 -1.46 3.63 8.48
C PHE A 24 -1.95 5.07 8.36
N ALA A 25 -3.22 5.38 8.63
CA ALA A 25 -3.66 6.78 8.58
C ALA A 25 -2.74 7.68 9.41
N GLU A 26 -2.30 8.77 8.80
CA GLU A 26 -1.41 9.77 9.40
C GLU A 26 -0.04 9.21 9.82
N THR A 27 0.31 8.01 9.37
CA THR A 27 1.55 7.33 9.71
C THR A 27 2.59 7.53 8.61
N PRO A 28 3.82 7.93 8.95
CA PRO A 28 4.94 7.91 8.01
C PRO A 28 5.24 6.48 7.55
N VAL A 29 5.24 6.28 6.24
CA VAL A 29 5.47 5.00 5.58
C VAL A 29 6.54 5.12 4.50
N TRP A 30 7.27 4.04 4.30
CA TRP A 30 8.01 3.77 3.10
C TRP A 30 7.09 3.05 2.11
N VAL A 31 6.97 3.62 0.91
CA VAL A 31 6.13 3.11 -0.16
C VAL A 31 7.03 2.51 -1.23
N ARG A 32 6.69 1.31 -1.70
CA ARG A 32 7.39 0.63 -2.79
C ARG A 32 6.39 -0.08 -3.70
N LEU A 33 6.31 0.33 -4.95
CA LEU A 33 5.50 -0.32 -5.99
C LEU A 33 6.41 -1.00 -7.02
N GLU A 34 6.16 -2.28 -7.24
CA GLU A 34 6.91 -3.11 -8.18
C GLU A 34 5.98 -3.79 -9.19
N MET A 35 6.53 -4.11 -10.35
CA MET A 35 5.88 -4.91 -11.39
C MET A 35 6.81 -6.02 -11.86
N GLN A 36 6.33 -7.25 -11.85
CA GLN A 36 7.03 -8.39 -12.39
C GLN A 36 6.72 -8.55 -13.89
N GLU A 37 7.76 -8.61 -14.72
CA GLU A 37 7.63 -8.89 -16.15
C GLU A 37 8.29 -10.23 -16.48
N GLU A 38 7.51 -11.19 -16.97
CA GLU A 38 8.03 -12.45 -17.48
C GLU A 38 8.45 -12.30 -18.94
N ARG A 39 9.73 -12.60 -19.23
CA ARG A 39 10.29 -12.65 -20.59
C ARG A 39 10.92 -14.00 -20.84
N GLY A 40 10.10 -14.97 -21.27
CA GLY A 40 10.52 -16.35 -21.45
C GLY A 40 10.63 -17.07 -20.10
N GLU A 41 11.82 -17.56 -19.75
CA GLU A 41 12.08 -18.21 -18.45
C GLU A 41 12.62 -17.25 -17.39
N VAL A 42 12.77 -15.96 -17.73
CA VAL A 42 13.34 -14.95 -16.83
C VAL A 42 12.23 -14.03 -16.33
N VAL A 43 12.13 -13.89 -15.00
CA VAL A 43 11.29 -12.91 -14.32
C VAL A 43 12.14 -11.68 -14.02
N HIS A 44 11.64 -10.50 -14.39
CA HIS A 44 12.27 -9.21 -14.12
C HIS A 44 11.41 -8.38 -13.18
N ASP A 45 11.98 -7.89 -12.08
CA ASP A 45 11.31 -6.94 -11.19
C ASP A 45 11.60 -5.50 -11.64
N HIS A 46 10.55 -4.74 -11.91
CA HIS A 46 10.61 -3.32 -12.25
C HIS A 46 10.12 -2.48 -11.08
N LEU A 47 10.97 -1.58 -10.58
CA LEU A 47 10.59 -0.60 -9.57
C LEU A 47 9.85 0.57 -10.24
N LEU A 48 8.56 0.71 -9.95
CA LEU A 48 7.71 1.75 -10.54
C LEU A 48 7.68 3.01 -9.68
N ALA A 49 7.64 2.85 -8.35
CA ALA A 49 7.68 3.96 -7.40
C ALA A 49 8.37 3.54 -6.10
N GLN A 50 9.12 4.47 -5.50
CA GLN A 50 9.71 4.29 -4.18
C GLN A 50 9.95 5.64 -3.50
N PHE A 51 9.31 5.86 -2.35
CA PHE A 51 9.43 7.11 -1.60
C PHE A 51 9.00 6.95 -0.13
N ALA A 52 9.40 7.90 0.71
CA ALA A 52 8.89 8.06 2.06
C ALA A 52 7.78 9.12 2.05
N SER A 53 6.65 8.83 2.67
CA SER A 53 5.57 9.82 2.80
C SER A 53 4.64 9.50 3.98
N THR A 54 3.66 10.35 4.24
CA THR A 54 2.62 10.06 5.24
C THR A 54 1.38 9.52 4.54
N PHE A 55 0.96 8.31 4.88
CA PHE A 55 -0.27 7.74 4.33
C PHE A 55 -1.47 8.58 4.76
N ASP A 56 -2.32 8.93 3.80
CA ASP A 56 -3.52 9.74 4.03
C ASP A 56 -4.77 8.88 3.99
N LEU A 57 -5.11 8.36 2.80
CA LEU A 57 -6.29 7.55 2.57
C LEU A 57 -6.06 6.55 1.43
N CYS A 58 -6.93 5.55 1.35
CA CYS A 58 -6.99 4.57 0.28
C CYS A 58 -8.42 4.51 -0.25
N ASP A 59 -8.61 4.49 -1.57
CA ASP A 59 -9.94 4.43 -2.19
C ASP A 59 -9.99 3.46 -3.36
N LEU A 60 -11.20 3.00 -3.69
CA LEU A 60 -11.47 2.15 -4.85
C LEU A 60 -11.71 2.98 -6.10
N VAL A 61 -10.96 2.67 -7.14
CA VAL A 61 -11.19 3.22 -8.48
C VAL A 61 -12.08 2.25 -9.25
N GLN A 62 -13.23 2.77 -9.71
CA GLN A 62 -14.19 2.02 -10.51
C GLN A 62 -14.12 2.40 -11.99
N SER A 63 -14.33 1.40 -12.85
CA SER A 63 -14.49 1.60 -14.29
C SER A 63 -15.82 2.30 -14.60
N GLU A 64 -16.02 2.73 -15.85
CA GLU A 64 -17.31 3.26 -16.31
C GLU A 64 -18.46 2.25 -16.17
N ALA A 65 -18.15 0.94 -16.10
CA ALA A 65 -19.12 -0.12 -15.89
C ALA A 65 -19.45 -0.35 -14.40
N GLY A 66 -18.77 0.35 -13.47
CA GLY A 66 -18.92 0.18 -12.02
C GLY A 66 -18.15 -1.02 -11.47
N GLU A 67 -17.15 -1.52 -12.19
CA GLU A 67 -16.28 -2.60 -11.73
C GLU A 67 -15.04 -2.03 -11.04
N ASP A 68 -14.65 -2.60 -9.91
CA ASP A 68 -13.44 -2.20 -9.19
C ASP A 68 -12.20 -2.63 -9.97
N VAL A 69 -11.34 -1.67 -10.34
CA VAL A 69 -10.20 -1.89 -11.24
C VAL A 69 -8.85 -1.47 -10.67
N ALA A 70 -8.83 -0.61 -9.65
CA ALA A 70 -7.60 -0.21 -8.97
C ALA A 70 -7.88 0.22 -7.52
N LEU A 71 -6.84 0.16 -6.70
CA LEU A 71 -6.77 0.87 -5.43
C LEU A 71 -5.90 2.12 -5.63
N GLU A 72 -6.40 3.27 -5.21
CA GLU A 72 -5.67 4.53 -5.20
C GLU A 72 -5.23 4.88 -3.78
N PHE A 73 -3.94 5.10 -3.60
CA PHE A 73 -3.32 5.46 -2.33
C PHE A 73 -2.89 6.91 -2.41
N LEU A 74 -3.39 7.74 -1.50
CA LEU A 74 -2.99 9.13 -1.38
C LEU A 74 -2.03 9.30 -0.21
N PHE A 75 -1.00 10.11 -0.45
CA PHE A 75 0.01 10.42 0.52
C PHE A 75 0.15 11.94 0.70
N ARG A 76 0.16 12.38 1.95
CA ARG A 76 0.40 13.77 2.31
C ARG A 76 1.87 14.12 2.13
N GLU A 77 2.12 15.34 1.69
CA GLU A 77 3.47 15.91 1.67
C GLU A 77 4.13 15.76 3.05
N THR A 78 5.39 15.33 3.06
CA THR A 78 6.22 15.45 4.26
C THR A 78 6.54 16.94 4.46
N GLU A 79 6.73 17.39 5.71
CA GLU A 79 6.98 18.81 6.04
C GLU A 79 8.17 19.42 5.27
N GLU A 80 9.06 18.59 4.71
CA GLU A 80 10.20 19.01 3.88
C GLU A 80 9.83 19.42 2.45
N GLU A 81 8.63 19.08 1.95
CA GLU A 81 8.19 19.37 0.57
C GLU A 81 7.11 20.45 0.44
N ALA A 82 6.76 21.14 1.54
CA ALA A 82 5.65 22.10 1.64
C ALA A 82 5.41 22.97 0.38
N GLY A 83 4.45 22.57 -0.46
CA GLY A 83 4.00 23.32 -1.64
C GLY A 83 3.93 22.53 -2.96
N GLY A 84 4.18 21.23 -2.94
CA GLY A 84 3.96 20.28 -4.03
C GLY A 84 2.52 19.74 -4.10
N GLU A 85 2.24 18.97 -5.16
CA GLU A 85 0.98 18.23 -5.29
C GLU A 85 1.06 16.93 -4.45
N PRO A 86 -0.04 16.50 -3.80
CA PRO A 86 -0.06 15.24 -3.05
C PRO A 86 0.34 14.08 -3.95
N GLN A 87 1.19 13.19 -3.44
CA GLN A 87 1.64 12.02 -4.19
C GLN A 87 0.54 10.96 -4.15
N SER A 88 0.32 10.30 -5.28
CA SER A 88 -0.57 9.16 -5.36
C SER A 88 0.11 7.95 -5.99
N VAL A 89 -0.29 6.77 -5.55
CA VAL A 89 0.08 5.49 -6.16
C VAL A 89 -1.21 4.77 -6.52
N THR A 90 -1.30 4.32 -7.76
CA THR A 90 -2.42 3.49 -8.22
C THR A 90 -1.92 2.06 -8.39
N LEU A 91 -2.53 1.13 -7.65
CA LEU A 91 -2.32 -0.30 -7.81
C LEU A 91 -3.48 -0.87 -8.64
N PRO A 92 -3.24 -1.29 -9.89
CA PRO A 92 -4.24 -2.05 -10.63
C PRO A 92 -4.59 -3.32 -9.85
N ILE A 93 -5.88 -3.61 -9.70
CA ILE A 93 -6.33 -4.80 -8.98
C ILE A 93 -7.26 -5.65 -9.84
N ASN A 94 -7.18 -6.95 -9.61
CA ASN A 94 -8.26 -7.87 -9.91
C ASN A 94 -8.87 -8.31 -8.56
N PRO A 95 -10.13 -7.95 -8.26
CA PRO A 95 -10.76 -8.28 -6.97
C PRO A 95 -10.78 -9.77 -6.63
N GLN A 96 -10.66 -10.65 -7.63
CA GLN A 96 -10.62 -12.11 -7.44
C GLN A 96 -9.22 -12.68 -7.21
N ASP A 97 -8.18 -11.86 -7.37
CA ASP A 97 -6.77 -12.25 -7.43
C ASP A 97 -5.90 -11.22 -6.70
N ILE A 98 -6.40 -10.72 -5.57
CA ILE A 98 -5.64 -9.87 -4.65
C ILE A 98 -5.18 -10.73 -3.46
N GLU A 99 -3.88 -10.74 -3.23
CA GLU A 99 -3.26 -11.35 -2.06
C GLU A 99 -2.77 -10.24 -1.13
N VAL A 100 -2.99 -10.43 0.16
CA VAL A 100 -2.69 -9.43 1.18
C VAL A 100 -1.87 -10.11 2.27
N ASP A 101 -0.62 -9.67 2.44
CA ASP A 101 0.18 -9.98 3.62
C ASP A 101 0.08 -8.81 4.59
N LEU A 102 -0.51 -9.07 5.76
CA LEU A 102 -0.80 -8.06 6.78
C LEU A 102 0.05 -8.30 8.01
N SER A 103 0.88 -7.32 8.33
CA SER A 103 1.51 -7.19 9.64
C SER A 103 1.34 -5.76 10.17
N PRO A 104 1.43 -5.55 11.50
CA PRO A 104 1.30 -4.20 12.06
C PRO A 104 2.32 -3.18 11.52
N GLU A 105 3.51 -3.63 11.11
CA GLU A 105 4.58 -2.73 10.66
C GLU A 105 4.74 -2.68 9.15
N GLU A 106 4.16 -3.64 8.42
CA GLU A 106 4.32 -3.79 6.99
C GLU A 106 3.10 -4.47 6.39
N VAL A 107 2.57 -3.90 5.31
CA VAL A 107 1.53 -4.51 4.49
C VAL A 107 2.02 -4.63 3.06
N THR A 108 1.86 -5.81 2.47
CA THR A 108 2.11 -6.04 1.05
C THR A 108 0.83 -6.49 0.36
N LEU A 109 0.47 -5.76 -0.70
CA LEU A 109 -0.66 -6.06 -1.59
C LEU A 109 -0.11 -6.56 -2.92
N THR A 110 -0.50 -7.76 -3.33
CA THR A 110 -0.13 -8.33 -4.61
C THR A 110 -1.37 -8.50 -5.47
N SER A 111 -1.33 -8.04 -6.72
CA SER A 111 -2.39 -8.32 -7.69
C SER A 111 -1.82 -8.53 -9.08
N GLY A 112 -2.02 -9.72 -9.63
CA GLY A 112 -1.41 -10.16 -10.88
C GLY A 112 0.11 -10.03 -10.84
N VAL A 113 0.65 -9.05 -11.57
CA VAL A 113 2.10 -8.81 -11.66
C VAL A 113 2.58 -7.68 -10.76
N PHE A 114 1.69 -6.99 -10.06
CA PHE A 114 2.04 -5.82 -9.25
C PHE A 114 2.14 -6.18 -7.77
N ALA A 115 3.10 -5.59 -7.08
CA ALA A 115 3.24 -5.67 -5.63
C ALA A 115 3.45 -4.26 -5.06
N LEU A 116 2.58 -3.86 -4.13
CA LEU A 116 2.69 -2.63 -3.36
C LEU A 116 3.01 -2.97 -1.90
N THR A 117 4.14 -2.48 -1.42
CA THR A 117 4.53 -2.60 -0.01
C THR A 117 4.45 -1.24 0.66
N LEU A 118 3.74 -1.20 1.80
CA LEU A 118 3.68 -0.10 2.74
C LEU A 118 4.36 -0.53 4.04
N GLN A 119 5.47 0.11 4.39
CA GLN A 119 6.24 -0.22 5.59
C GLN A 119 6.27 0.99 6.52
N ARG A 120 5.85 0.84 7.78
CA ARG A 120 5.95 1.92 8.76
C ARG A 120 7.39 2.37 8.92
N LEU A 121 7.60 3.68 8.81
CA LEU A 121 8.84 4.30 9.24
C LEU A 121 8.78 4.43 10.76
N SER A 122 9.18 3.36 11.44
CA SER A 122 9.36 3.43 12.89
C SER A 122 10.35 4.54 13.22
N ALA A 123 10.01 5.39 14.18
CA ALA A 123 10.86 6.47 14.68
C ALA A 123 12.07 5.88 15.45
N SER A 124 12.92 5.11 14.78
CA SER A 124 14.15 4.58 15.34
C SER A 124 15.26 5.61 15.18
N GLY A 125 15.40 6.50 16.18
CA GLY A 125 16.72 6.98 16.57
C GLY A 125 16.98 8.48 16.60
N SER A 126 16.12 9.30 17.22
CA SER A 126 16.65 10.45 17.98
C SER A 126 17.26 9.95 19.30
N ALA A 127 18.32 9.15 19.21
CA ALA A 127 19.20 8.86 20.33
C ALA A 127 20.41 9.78 20.20
N GLY A 128 20.58 10.63 21.20
CA GLY A 128 21.41 11.82 21.19
C GLY A 128 22.86 11.62 20.76
N ARG A 129 23.36 12.66 20.07
CA ARG A 129 24.78 13.01 20.08
C ARG A 129 25.21 13.46 21.47
#